data_AF-M2WGP2-F1
#
_entry.id   AF-M2WGP2-F1
#
_cell.length_a   1.000
_cell.length_b   1.000
_cell.length_c   1.000
_cell.angle_alpha   90.00
_cell.angle_beta   90.00
_cell.angle_gamma   90.00
#
_symmetry.space_group_name_H-M   'P 1'
#
loop_
_entity.id
_entity.type
_entity.pdbx_description
1 polymer ?
#
loop_
_entity_poly.entity_id
_entity_poly.type
_entity_poly.pdbx_seq_one_letter_code
_entity_poly.pdbx_strand_id
1 'polypeptide(L)' 'MEKLVELDDAALQSELKKAKEELFNLRFQSATGQLESNGRLKAVKRDIARIYTVLRERELGIRGAAETSKDGAK' A
#
# COMPACT_ATOMS: atom_id res chain seq x y z
N MET A 1 7.87 7.06 -3.70
CA MET A 1 7.81 5.97 -4.69
C MET A 1 9.03 5.10 -4.53
N GLU A 2 10.23 5.67 -4.56
CA GLU A 2 11.53 5.00 -4.35
C GLU A 2 11.51 4.01 -3.17
N LYS A 3 11.09 4.45 -1.98
CA LYS A 3 10.98 3.61 -0.78
C LYS A 3 10.06 2.38 -0.90
N LEU A 4 9.03 2.41 -1.77
CA LEU A 4 8.13 1.26 -1.94
C LEU A 4 8.76 0.17 -2.81
N VAL A 5 9.72 0.53 -3.68
CA VAL A 5 10.35 -0.42 -4.60
C VAL A 5 11.35 -1.32 -3.89
N GLU A 6 11.94 -0.82 -2.80
CA GLU A 6 12.93 -1.53 -1.98
C GLU A 6 12.31 -2.54 -1.01
N LEU A 7 11.02 -2.43 -0.70
CA LEU A 7 10.33 -3.33 0.23
C LEU A 7 10.08 -4.70 -0.41
N ASP A 8 10.15 -5.78 0.35
CA ASP A 8 9.70 -7.09 -0.10
C ASP A 8 8.16 -7.13 -0.25
N ASP A 9 7.64 -8.16 -0.92
CA ASP A 9 6.21 -8.29 -1.17
C ASP A 9 5.39 -8.38 0.12
N ALA A 10 5.95 -9.03 1.16
CA ALA A 10 5.32 -9.15 2.46
C ALA A 10 5.19 -7.78 3.16
N ALA A 11 6.24 -6.95 3.15
CA ALA A 11 6.18 -5.61 3.70
C ALA A 11 5.24 -4.71 2.88
N LEU A 12 5.21 -4.82 1.56
CA LEU A 12 4.23 -4.11 0.73
C LEU A 12 2.79 -4.46 1.09
N GLN A 13 2.49 -5.73 1.31
CA GLN A 13 1.16 -6.16 1.76
C GLN A 13 0.83 -5.64 3.16
N SER A 14 1.81 -5.61 4.07
CA SER A 14 1.66 -5.04 5.41
C SER A 14 1.34 -3.55 5.37
N GLU A 15 2.10 -2.78 4.58
CA GLU A 15 1.86 -1.34 4.37
C GLU A 15 0.51 -1.08 3.71
N LEU A 16 0.10 -1.91 2.75
CA LEU A 16 -1.23 -1.84 2.15
C LEU A 16 -2.34 -2.01 3.20
N LYS A 17 -2.18 -2.98 4.12
CA LYS A 17 -3.15 -3.23 5.19
C LYS A 17 -3.26 -2.01 6.11
N LYS A 18 -2.13 -1.46 6.56
CA LYS A 18 -2.08 -0.25 7.40
C LYS A 18 -2.75 0.94 6.72
N ALA A 19 -2.44 1.18 5.44
CA ALA A 19 -3.03 2.29 4.70
C ALA A 19 -4.55 2.15 4.52
N LYS A 20 -5.06 0.92 4.35
CA LYS A 20 -6.50 0.64 4.29
C LYS A 20 -7.20 0.89 5.61
N GLU A 21 -6.60 0.48 6.72
CA GLU A 21 -7.12 0.72 8.06
C GLU A 21 -7.16 2.22 8.38
N GLU A 22 -6.10 2.95 8.03
CA GLU A 22 -6.09 4.40 8.14
C GLU A 22 -7.18 5.05 7.29
N LEU A 23 -7.35 4.62 6.03
CA LEU A 23 -8.42 5.12 5.17
C LEU A 23 -9.81 4.87 5.77
N PHE A 24 -10.02 3.71 6.39
CA PHE A 24 -11.27 3.41 7.08
C PHE A 24 -11.53 4.39 8.22
N ASN A 25 -10.53 4.59 9.09
CA ASN A 25 -10.63 5.54 10.20
C ASN A 25 -10.88 6.98 9.73
N LEU A 26 -10.17 7.42 8.68
CA LEU A 26 -10.37 8.75 8.09
C LEU A 26 -11.76 8.92 7.47
N ARG A 27 -12.32 7.87 6.86
CA ARG A 27 -13.70 7.90 6.35
C ARG A 27 -14.71 7.98 7.48
N PHE A 28 -14.46 7.28 8.59
CA PHE A 28 -15.30 7.36 9.78
C PHE A 28 -15.28 8.78 10.37
N GLN A 29 -14.09 9.36 10.58
CA GLN A 29 -13.92 10.74 11.05
C GLN A 29 -14.53 11.77 10.09
N SER A 30 -14.43 11.54 8.78
CA SER A 30 -15.07 12.39 7.77
C SER A 30 -16.58 12.34 7.86
N ALA A 31 -17.17 11.19 8.18
CA ALA A 31 -18.62 11.02 8.31
C ALA A 31 -19.15 11.64 9.61
N THR A 32 -18.36 11.64 10.69
CA THR A 32 -18.71 12.30 11.97
C THR A 32 -18.42 13.81 11.97
N GLY A 33 -17.81 14.35 10.92
CA GLY A 33 -17.45 15.77 10.81
C GLY A 33 -16.24 16.18 11.67
N GLN A 34 -15.49 15.22 12.21
CA GLN A 34 -14.32 15.45 13.07
C GLN A 34 -12.99 15.36 12.32
N LEU A 35 -13.02 15.36 10.98
CA LEU A 35 -11.82 15.23 10.18
C LEU A 35 -11.04 16.55 10.14
N GLU A 36 -9.90 16.58 10.82
CA GLU A 36 -9.01 17.76 10.85
C GLU A 36 -8.26 17.97 9.53
N SER A 37 -7.87 16.88 8.85
CA SER A 37 -7.04 16.94 7.63
C SER A 37 -7.68 16.25 6.44
N ASN A 38 -8.45 17.03 5.67
CA ASN A 38 -9.04 16.58 4.40
C ASN A 38 -7.98 16.14 3.36
N GLY A 39 -6.79 16.74 3.40
CA GLY A 39 -5.67 16.38 2.52
C GLY A 39 -5.16 14.95 2.76
N ARG A 40 -5.25 14.46 3.99
CA ARG A 40 -4.76 13.12 4.36
C ARG A 40 -5.54 12.01 3.66
N LEU A 41 -6.86 12.16 3.52
CA LEU A 41 -7.71 11.19 2.83
C LEU A 41 -7.26 10.99 1.37
N LYS A 42 -6.92 12.08 0.67
CA LYS A 42 -6.39 12.02 -0.70
C LYS A 42 -4.98 11.42 -0.75
N ALA A 43 -4.14 11.74 0.24
CA ALA A 43 -2.79 11.17 0.34
C ALA A 43 -2.83 9.64 0.52
N VAL A 44 -3.60 9.15 1.49
CA VAL A 44 -3.73 7.71 1.77
C VAL A 44 -4.27 6.94 0.56
N LYS A 45 -5.26 7.49 -0.15
CA LYS A 45 -5.75 6.90 -1.42
C LYS A 45 -4.64 6.77 -2.47
N ARG A 46 -3.78 7.77 -2.60
CA ARG A 46 -2.63 7.73 -3.53
C ARG A 46 -1.60 6.71 -3.08
N ASP A 47 -1.34 6.59 -1.79
CA ASP A 47 -0.37 5.63 -1.26
C ASP A 47 -0.83 4.19 -1.50
N ILE A 48 -2.12 3.90 -1.28
CA ILE A 48 -2.75 2.61 -1.64
C ILE A 48 -2.58 2.33 -3.15
N ALA A 49 -2.90 3.31 -4.00
CA ALA A 49 -2.77 3.13 -5.45
C ALA A 49 -1.33 2.83 -5.88
N ARG A 50 -0.34 3.54 -5.30
CA ARG A 50 1.08 3.32 -5.57
C ARG A 50 1.53 1.93 -5.17
N ILE A 51 1.12 1.43 -4.00
CA ILE A 51 1.46 0.08 -3.54
C ILE A 51 0.89 -0.96 -4.52
N TYR A 52 -0.37 -0.79 -4.94
CA TYR A 52 -0.96 -1.67 -5.95
C TYR A 52 -0.22 -1.64 -7.29
N THR A 53 0.22 -0.47 -7.73
CA THR A 53 1.03 -0.35 -8.95
C THR A 53 2.33 -1.14 -8.83
N VAL A 54 3.06 -1.01 -7.72
CA VAL A 54 4.33 -1.74 -7.53
C VAL A 54 4.11 -3.25 -7.51
N LEU A 55 3.10 -3.72 -6.76
CA LEU A 55 2.74 -5.14 -6.73
C LEU A 55 2.39 -5.65 -8.13
N ARG A 56 1.60 -4.88 -8.90
CA ARG A 56 1.22 -5.26 -10.26
C ARG A 56 2.40 -5.24 -11.23
N GLU A 57 3.30 -4.26 -11.11
CA GLU A 57 4.53 -4.21 -11.91
C GLU A 57 5.43 -5.42 -11.63
N ARG A 58 5.49 -5.90 -10.39
CA ARG A 58 6.21 -7.14 -10.02
C ARG A 58 5.56 -8.39 -10.59
N GLU A 59 4.23 -8.51 -10.48
CA GLU A 59 3.47 -9.61 -11.09
C GLU A 59 3.67 -9.69 -12.61
N LEU A 60 3.80 -8.54 -13.28
CA LEU A 60 4.01 -8.45 -14.73
C LEU A 60 5.49 -8.57 -15.13
N GLY A 61 6.42 -8.72 -14.17
CA GLY A 61 7.86 -8.77 -14.42
C GLY A 61 8.46 -7.46 -14.94
N ILE A 62 7.74 -6.34 -14.85
CA ILE A 62 8.19 -5.01 -15.26
C ILE A 62 9.20 -4.45 -14.27
N ARG A 63 9.05 -4.81 -12.98
CA ARG A 63 10.04 -4.55 -11.93
C ARG A 63 10.56 -5.87 -11.38
N GLY A 64 11.88 -5.96 -11.23
CA GLY A 64 12.50 -7.10 -10.55
C GLY A 64 11.92 -7.24 -9.15
N ALA A 65 11.41 -8.43 -8.83
CA ALA A 65 11.07 -8.78 -7.46
C ALA A 65 12.36 -8.65 -6.63
N ALA A 66 12.32 -7.85 -5.57
CA ALA A 66 13.37 -7.91 -4.55
C ALA A 66 13.22 -9.27 -3.84
N GLU A 67 13.86 -10.29 -4.40
CA GLU A 67 14.20 -11.58 -3.82
C GLU A 67 13.14 -12.18 -2.87
N THR A 68 12.15 -12.90 -3.41
CA THR A 68 11.42 -13.89 -2.60
C THR A 68 12.27 -15.13 -2.44
N SER A 69 13.06 -15.15 -1.37
CA SER A 69 13.38 -16.38 -0.64
C SER A 69 12.08 -16.94 -0.05
N LYS A 70 11.52 -17.99 -0.68
CA LYS A 70 11.01 -19.23 -0.06
C LYS A 70 10.13 -20.01 -1.04
N ASP A 71 10.76 -21.05 -1.59
CA ASP A 71 10.35 -22.46 -1.58
C ASP A 71 8.96 -22.82 -1.01
N GLY A 72 8.28 -23.73 -1.70
CA GLY A 72 6.92 -24.19 -1.47
C GLY A 72 6.31 -24.65 -2.80
N ALA A 73 6.97 -25.57 -3.51
CA ALA A 73 6.78 -27.01 -3.36
C ALA A 73 5.43 -27.49 -3.94
N LYS A 74 5.58 -28.37 -4.94
CA LYS A 74 4.65 -29.33 -5.54
C LYS A 74 3.34 -29.60 -4.79
#